data_AF-A0A3P7X2P9-F1
#
_entry.id   AF-A0A3P7X2P9-F1
#
_cell.length_a   1.000
_cell.length_b   1.000
_cell.length_c   1.000
_cell.angle_alpha   90.00
_cell.angle_beta   90.00
_cell.angle_gamma   90.00
#
_symmetry.space_group_name_H-M   'P 1'
#
loop_
_entity.id
_entity.type
_entity.pdbx_description
1 polymer ?
#
loop_
_entity_poly.entity_id
_entity_poly.type
_entity_poly.pdbx_seq_one_letter_code
_entity_poly.pdbx_strand_id
1 'polypeptide(L)'
;MDERMKRMIMDLQRHWLTDYQQSREKLLVEMTEKLHQEFLSDQQKIRTELLTQFKDELDTTRSELEDKYRESLKLEIAKLVEKHKRELTAAKKKQWCWQCESEAIYHCCWNTAYCSVECQQGHWATHKKFCRRKKGQQQGQGTTNSGQGGQQ
;
A
#
# COMPACT_ATOMS: atom_id res chain seq x y z
N MET A 1 81.47 -53.38 31.40
CA MET A 1 80.01 -53.28 31.21
C MET A 1 79.54 -54.53 30.48
N ASP A 2 78.65 -55.31 31.11
CA ASP A 2 78.05 -56.51 30.52
C ASP A 2 77.26 -56.15 29.24
N GLU A 3 77.45 -56.91 28.17
CA GLU A 3 76.83 -56.70 26.86
C GLU A 3 75.30 -56.88 26.91
N ARG A 4 74.80 -57.57 27.93
CA ARG A 4 73.37 -57.65 28.24
C ARG A 4 72.83 -56.32 28.79
N MET A 5 73.59 -55.66 29.67
CA MET A 5 73.21 -54.37 30.27
C MET A 5 73.11 -53.28 29.20
N LYS A 6 74.06 -53.22 28.27
CA LYS A 6 74.04 -52.26 27.16
C LYS A 6 72.80 -52.43 26.27
N ARG A 7 72.44 -53.67 25.94
CA ARG A 7 71.23 -53.96 25.16
C ARG A 7 69.96 -53.51 25.88
N MET A 8 69.82 -53.81 27.17
CA MET A 8 68.67 -53.34 27.96
C MET A 8 68.57 -51.81 27.98
N ILE A 9 69.70 -51.10 28.12
CA ILE A 9 69.73 -49.63 28.09
C ILE A 9 69.33 -49.10 26.71
N MET A 10 69.85 -49.68 25.62
CA MET A 10 69.51 -49.27 24.26
C MET A 10 68.03 -49.53 23.93
N ASP A 11 67.47 -50.65 24.38
CA ASP A 11 66.06 -50.99 24.15
C ASP A 11 65.12 -50.09 24.97
N LEU A 12 65.46 -49.76 26.22
CA LEU A 12 64.74 -48.78 27.03
C LEU A 12 64.80 -47.38 26.39
N GLN A 13 65.97 -46.96 25.91
CA GLN A 13 66.11 -45.68 25.22
C GLN A 13 65.28 -45.64 23.93
N ARG A 14 65.28 -46.72 23.14
CA ARG A 14 64.46 -46.83 21.92
C ARG A 14 62.97 -46.75 22.26
N HIS A 15 62.51 -47.54 23.23
CA HIS A 15 61.11 -47.54 23.66
C HIS A 15 60.66 -46.16 24.14
N TRP A 16 61.45 -45.52 25.01
CA TRP A 16 61.12 -44.19 25.51
C TRP A 16 61.05 -43.13 24.40
N LEU A 17 61.99 -43.15 23.44
CA LEU A 17 61.96 -42.24 22.29
C LEU A 17 60.72 -42.47 21.40
N THR A 18 60.36 -43.73 21.16
CA THR A 18 59.16 -44.09 20.40
C THR A 18 57.89 -43.63 21.11
N ASP A 19 57.77 -43.90 22.41
CA ASP A 19 56.60 -43.53 23.21
C ASP A 19 56.43 -42.01 23.31
N TYR A 20 57.55 -41.29 23.49
CA TYR A 20 57.55 -39.83 23.49
C TYR A 20 57.11 -39.27 22.13
N GLN A 21 57.63 -39.82 21.03
CA GLN A 21 57.25 -39.38 19.68
C GLN A 21 55.77 -39.64 19.40
N GLN A 22 55.26 -40.84 19.73
CA GLN A 22 53.86 -41.20 19.55
C GLN A 22 52.93 -40.34 20.41
N SER A 23 53.29 -40.11 21.67
CA SER A 23 52.49 -39.27 22.57
C SER A 23 52.42 -37.82 22.08
N ARG A 24 53.54 -37.28 21.59
CA ARG A 24 53.60 -35.94 21.00
C ARG A 24 52.76 -35.83 19.73
N GLU A 25 52.87 -36.80 18.84
CA GLU A 25 52.08 -36.85 17.60
C GLU A 25 50.58 -36.94 17.90
N LYS A 26 50.19 -37.83 18.82
CA LYS A 26 48.80 -37.96 19.26
C LYS A 26 48.24 -36.64 19.79
N LEU A 27 48.98 -35.97 20.68
CA LEU A 27 48.56 -34.68 21.23
C LEU A 27 48.40 -33.60 20.15
N LEU A 28 49.33 -33.56 19.18
CA LEU A 28 49.25 -32.61 18.06
C LEU A 28 48.02 -32.86 17.18
N VAL A 29 47.72 -34.13 16.87
CA VAL A 29 46.53 -34.50 16.09
C VAL A 29 45.26 -34.14 16.86
N GLU A 30 45.15 -34.49 18.14
CA GLU A 30 43.98 -34.18 18.97
C GLU A 30 43.76 -32.67 19.10
N MET A 31 44.83 -31.90 19.31
CA MET A 31 44.75 -30.43 19.40
C MET A 31 44.33 -29.81 18.06
N THR A 32 44.87 -30.31 16.95
CA THR A 32 44.55 -29.82 15.60
C THR A 32 43.10 -30.11 15.24
N GLU A 33 42.63 -31.33 15.52
CA GLU A 33 41.24 -31.73 15.28
C GLU A 33 40.28 -30.88 16.11
N LYS A 34 40.58 -30.68 17.40
CA LYS A 34 39.75 -29.82 18.27
C LYS A 34 39.66 -28.39 17.71
N LEU A 35 40.78 -27.80 17.34
CA LEU A 35 40.81 -26.44 16.78
C LEU A 35 40.04 -26.35 15.45
N HIS A 36 40.14 -27.39 14.61
CA HIS A 36 39.39 -27.46 13.36
C HIS A 36 37.88 -27.54 13.60
N GLN A 37 37.43 -28.37 14.54
CA GLN A 37 36.02 -28.48 14.90
C GLN A 37 35.47 -27.18 15.49
N GLU A 38 36.23 -26.52 16.37
CA GLU A 38 35.86 -25.21 16.91
C GLU A 38 35.73 -24.16 15.79
N PHE A 39 36.69 -24.12 14.85
CA PHE A 39 36.65 -23.21 13.72
C PHE A 39 35.41 -23.43 12.82
N LEU A 40 35.08 -24.68 12.49
CA LEU A 40 33.90 -24.98 11.66
C LEU A 40 32.60 -24.63 12.38
N SER A 41 32.52 -24.90 13.68
CA SER A 41 31.37 -24.54 14.51
C SER A 41 31.18 -23.02 14.55
N ASP A 42 32.25 -22.26 14.78
CA ASP A 42 32.21 -20.80 14.81
C ASP A 42 31.83 -20.22 13.44
N GLN A 43 32.38 -20.77 12.35
CA GLN A 43 32.01 -20.35 11.00
C GLN A 43 30.52 -20.57 10.73
N GLN A 44 29.98 -21.73 11.10
CA GLN A 44 28.56 -22.03 10.93
C GLN A 44 27.68 -21.11 11.79
N LYS A 45 28.10 -20.84 13.02
CA LYS A 45 27.39 -19.92 13.93
C LYS A 45 27.33 -18.51 13.36
N ILE A 46 28.47 -17.94 12.94
CA ILE A 46 28.55 -16.61 12.33
C ILE A 46 27.67 -16.55 11.08
N ARG A 47 27.71 -17.58 10.24
CA ARG A 47 26.86 -17.66 9.04
C ARG A 47 25.38 -17.63 9.39
N THR A 48 24.94 -18.42 10.37
CA THR A 48 23.54 -18.45 10.79
C THR A 48 23.11 -17.13 11.41
N GLU A 49 23.93 -16.53 12.27
CA GLU A 49 23.64 -15.23 12.88
C GLU A 49 23.49 -14.14 11.82
N LEU A 50 24.39 -14.09 10.84
CA LEU A 50 24.33 -13.11 9.76
C LEU A 50 23.08 -13.28 8.89
N LEU A 51 22.70 -14.52 8.55
CA LEU A 51 21.50 -14.79 7.78
C LEU A 51 20.22 -14.40 8.54
N THR A 52 20.17 -14.65 9.84
CA THR A 52 19.04 -14.24 10.68
C THR A 52 18.95 -12.71 10.75
N GLN A 53 20.07 -12.01 10.96
CA GLN A 53 20.09 -10.54 10.99
C GLN A 53 19.58 -9.94 9.68
N PHE A 54 20.08 -10.42 8.54
CA PHE A 54 19.59 -9.93 7.25
C PHE A 54 18.11 -10.21 7.02
N LYS A 55 17.62 -11.37 7.47
CA LYS A 55 16.20 -11.69 7.36
C LYS A 55 15.36 -10.74 8.21
N ASP A 56 15.74 -10.51 9.45
CA ASP A 56 15.00 -9.63 10.37
C ASP A 56 14.99 -8.17 9.88
N GLU A 57 16.11 -7.69 9.32
CA GLU A 57 16.21 -6.36 8.70
C GLU A 57 15.30 -6.22 7.47
N LEU A 58 15.26 -7.25 6.60
CA LEU A 58 14.38 -7.27 5.43
C LEU A 58 12.91 -7.28 5.84
N ASP A 59 12.54 -8.12 6.82
CA ASP A 59 11.16 -8.22 7.31
C ASP A 59 10.72 -6.89 7.97
N THR A 60 11.61 -6.25 8.75
CA THR A 60 11.36 -4.93 9.34
C THR A 60 11.15 -3.86 8.26
N THR A 61 12.08 -3.77 7.30
CA THR A 61 12.00 -2.78 6.21
C THR A 61 10.73 -2.97 5.39
N ARG A 62 10.36 -4.22 5.11
CA ARG A 62 9.12 -4.56 4.40
C ARG A 62 7.89 -4.07 5.17
N SER A 63 7.80 -4.41 6.46
CA SER A 63 6.66 -4.00 7.30
C SER A 63 6.52 -2.48 7.33
N GLU A 64 7.62 -1.75 7.51
CA GLU A 64 7.59 -0.28 7.52
C GLU A 64 7.11 0.33 6.20
N LEU A 65 7.51 -0.25 5.07
CA LEU A 65 7.07 0.21 3.75
C LEU A 65 5.58 -0.08 3.53
N GLU A 66 5.11 -1.26 3.92
CA GLU A 66 3.70 -1.63 3.85
C GLU A 66 2.83 -0.68 4.70
N ASP A 67 3.27 -0.36 5.92
CA ASP A 67 2.58 0.57 6.82
C ASP A 67 2.56 2.01 6.28
N LYS A 68 3.69 2.51 5.78
CA LYS A 68 3.78 3.84 5.15
C LYS A 68 2.87 3.93 3.93
N TYR A 69 2.84 2.90 3.09
CA TYR A 69 1.98 2.85 1.93
C TYR A 69 0.50 2.84 2.33
N ARG A 70 0.14 2.04 3.34
CA ARG A 70 -1.22 1.94 3.86
C ARG A 70 -1.73 3.28 4.40
N GLU A 71 -0.91 4.00 5.19
CA GLU A 71 -1.31 5.29 5.72
C GLU A 71 -1.41 6.36 4.62
N SER A 72 -0.46 6.37 3.67
CA SER A 72 -0.54 7.26 2.50
C SER A 72 -1.81 7.04 1.69
N LEU A 73 -2.18 5.78 1.45
CA LEU A 73 -3.39 5.44 0.72
C LEU A 73 -4.65 5.88 1.48
N LYS A 74 -4.68 5.67 2.80
CA LYS A 74 -5.79 6.10 3.66
C LYS A 74 -5.98 7.63 3.63
N LEU A 75 -4.89 8.39 3.69
CA LEU A 75 -4.93 9.84 3.60
C LEU A 75 -5.46 10.32 2.24
N GLU A 76 -5.00 9.71 1.14
CA GLU A 76 -5.45 10.08 -0.20
C GLU A 76 -6.94 9.72 -0.41
N ILE A 77 -7.38 8.56 0.09
CA ILE A 77 -8.81 8.18 0.08
C ILE A 77 -9.63 9.21 0.87
N ALA A 78 -9.22 9.58 2.08
CA ALA A 78 -9.95 10.55 2.89
C ALA A 78 -10.06 11.91 2.19
N LYS A 79 -8.99 12.35 1.54
CA LYS A 79 -8.95 13.59 0.75
C LYS A 79 -9.89 13.52 -0.46
N LEU A 80 -9.90 12.42 -1.19
CA LEU A 80 -10.81 12.21 -2.32
C LEU A 80 -12.27 12.19 -1.89
N VAL A 81 -12.58 11.52 -0.77
CA VAL A 81 -13.93 11.47 -0.20
C VAL A 81 -14.41 12.88 0.17
N GLU A 82 -13.58 13.66 0.86
CA GLU A 82 -13.94 15.03 1.26
C GLU A 82 -14.08 15.96 0.04
N LYS A 83 -13.19 15.85 -0.95
CA LYS A 83 -13.31 16.58 -2.22
C LYS A 83 -14.63 16.25 -2.92
N HIS A 84 -14.95 14.96 -3.07
CA HIS A 84 -16.16 14.52 -3.73
C HIS A 84 -17.42 15.01 -2.99
N LYS A 85 -17.41 14.97 -1.66
CA LYS A 85 -18.51 15.50 -0.83
C LYS A 85 -18.73 16.99 -1.07
N ARG A 86 -17.67 17.78 -1.19
CA ARG A 86 -17.74 19.22 -1.50
C ARG A 86 -18.29 19.45 -2.90
N GLU A 87 -17.80 18.73 -3.90
CA GLU A 87 -18.27 18.81 -5.29
C GLU A 87 -19.76 18.46 -5.41
N LEU A 88 -20.20 17.36 -4.78
CA LEU A 88 -21.62 16.98 -4.74
C LEU A 88 -22.49 18.05 -4.07
N THR A 89 -22.01 18.63 -2.97
CA THR A 89 -22.74 19.70 -2.26
C THR A 89 -22.84 20.94 -3.11
N ALA A 90 -21.77 21.33 -3.81
CA ALA A 90 -21.79 22.43 -4.75
C ALA A 90 -22.75 22.15 -5.92
N ALA A 91 -22.77 20.91 -6.42
CA ALA A 91 -23.61 20.55 -7.53
C ALA A 91 -25.10 20.55 -7.21
N LYS A 92 -25.48 20.10 -6.02
CA LYS A 92 -26.87 20.16 -5.55
C LYS A 92 -27.43 21.58 -5.41
N LYS A 93 -26.57 22.61 -5.39
CA LYS A 93 -26.97 24.03 -5.29
C LYS A 93 -27.18 24.71 -6.65
N LYS A 94 -26.93 24.01 -7.76
CA LYS A 94 -27.00 24.56 -9.13
C LYS A 94 -28.09 23.87 -9.95
N GLN A 95 -28.44 24.47 -11.08
CA GLN A 95 -29.24 23.83 -12.12
C GLN A 95 -28.32 23.33 -13.23
N TRP A 96 -28.66 22.18 -13.81
CA TRP A 96 -27.81 21.47 -14.76
C TRP A 96 -28.54 21.24 -16.07
N CYS A 97 -27.79 21.42 -17.16
CA CYS A 97 -28.29 21.21 -18.50
C CYS A 97 -28.62 19.73 -18.68
N TRP A 98 -29.87 19.43 -19.04
CA TRP A 98 -30.29 18.05 -19.26
C TRP A 98 -29.49 17.36 -20.37
N GLN A 99 -29.03 18.13 -21.37
CA GLN A 99 -28.37 17.59 -22.56
C GLN A 99 -26.87 17.30 -22.37
N CYS A 100 -26.16 18.15 -21.61
CA CYS A 100 -24.69 18.11 -21.56
C CYS A 100 -24.08 18.30 -20.18
N GLU A 101 -24.90 18.38 -19.12
CA GLU A 101 -24.47 18.49 -17.73
C GLU A 101 -23.67 19.75 -17.37
N SER A 102 -23.52 20.70 -18.31
CA SER A 102 -23.05 22.06 -18.01
C SER A 102 -24.06 22.83 -17.16
N GLU A 103 -23.60 23.85 -16.43
CA GLU A 103 -24.49 24.71 -15.63
C GLU A 103 -25.57 25.35 -16.53
N ALA A 104 -26.83 25.16 -16.16
CA ALA A 104 -27.96 25.64 -16.93
C ALA A 104 -28.24 27.11 -16.63
N ILE A 105 -28.55 27.88 -17.68
CA ILE A 105 -28.93 29.30 -17.59
C ILE A 105 -30.37 29.54 -18.05
N TYR A 106 -30.98 28.57 -18.74
CA TYR A 106 -32.35 28.63 -19.23
C TYR A 106 -33.22 27.54 -18.59
N HIS A 107 -34.33 27.92 -17.97
CA HIS A 107 -35.31 26.99 -17.41
C HIS A 107 -36.43 26.69 -18.43
N CYS A 108 -36.81 25.42 -18.56
CA CYS A 108 -37.95 25.02 -19.39
C CYS A 108 -39.18 24.65 -18.54
N CYS A 109 -39.05 23.61 -17.70
CA CYS A 109 -40.06 23.20 -16.71
C CYS A 109 -39.39 22.40 -15.58
N TRP A 110 -40.19 21.90 -14.62
CA TRP A 110 -39.69 21.09 -13.49
C TRP A 110 -38.70 20.01 -13.95
N ASN A 111 -37.50 20.02 -13.35
CA ASN A 111 -36.40 19.10 -13.63
C ASN A 111 -35.93 19.10 -15.11
N THR A 112 -36.10 20.20 -15.85
CA THR A 112 -35.54 20.35 -17.21
C THR A 112 -35.07 21.78 -17.45
N ALA A 113 -33.76 21.95 -17.51
CA ALA A 113 -33.07 23.21 -17.80
C ALA A 113 -31.96 22.97 -18.84
N TYR A 114 -31.47 24.05 -19.46
CA TYR A 114 -30.47 24.00 -20.53
C TYR A 114 -29.42 25.12 -20.37
N CYS A 115 -28.20 24.86 -20.82
CA CYS A 115 -27.15 25.87 -20.91
C CYS A 115 -27.24 26.71 -22.20
N SER A 116 -27.90 26.21 -23.24
CA SER A 116 -28.01 26.88 -24.53
C SER A 116 -29.25 26.45 -25.33
N VAL A 117 -29.59 27.22 -26.37
CA VAL A 117 -30.71 26.90 -27.27
C VAL A 117 -30.42 25.65 -28.09
N GLU A 118 -29.16 25.43 -28.46
CA GLU A 118 -28.71 24.23 -29.19
C GLU A 118 -28.95 22.97 -28.34
N CYS A 119 -28.62 23.03 -27.04
CA CYS A 119 -28.92 21.94 -26.11
C CYS A 119 -30.42 21.69 -25.95
N GLN A 120 -31.23 22.75 -25.93
CA GLN A 120 -32.68 22.62 -25.90
C GLN A 120 -33.22 21.95 -27.17
N GLN A 121 -32.77 22.38 -28.35
CA GLN A 121 -33.20 21.81 -29.63
C GLN A 121 -32.78 20.34 -29.75
N GLY A 122 -31.57 19.98 -29.30
CA GLY A 122 -31.08 18.60 -29.25
C GLY A 122 -31.97 17.68 -28.40
N HIS A 123 -32.40 18.13 -27.22
CA HIS A 123 -33.32 17.35 -26.37
C HIS A 123 -34.80 17.45 -26.82
N TRP A 124 -35.18 18.46 -27.62
CA TRP A 124 -36.58 18.83 -27.84
C TRP A 124 -37.45 17.70 -28.40
N ALA A 125 -36.92 16.89 -29.31
CA ALA A 125 -37.65 15.77 -29.92
C ALA A 125 -38.22 14.80 -28.87
N THR A 126 -37.47 14.59 -27.79
CA THR A 126 -37.85 13.75 -26.65
C THR A 126 -38.68 14.57 -25.65
N HIS A 127 -38.21 15.76 -25.26
CA HIS A 127 -38.83 16.59 -24.23
C HIS A 127 -40.27 17.01 -24.54
N LYS A 128 -40.58 17.33 -25.81
CA LYS A 128 -41.87 17.91 -26.22
C LYS A 128 -43.09 17.08 -25.83
N LYS A 129 -42.93 15.76 -25.68
CA LYS A 129 -44.02 14.83 -25.34
C LYS A 129 -44.51 15.00 -23.90
N PHE A 130 -43.64 15.44 -22.99
CA PHE A 130 -43.91 15.54 -21.55
C PHE A 130 -43.62 16.93 -20.96
N CYS A 131 -43.30 17.91 -21.82
CA CYS A 131 -43.07 19.29 -21.40
C CYS A 131 -44.29 19.85 -20.65
N ARG A 132 -44.08 20.24 -19.39
CA ARG A 132 -45.14 20.78 -18.52
C ARG A 132 -45.48 22.24 -18.82
N ARG A 133 -44.59 22.98 -19.49
CA ARG A 133 -44.81 24.39 -19.87
C ARG A 133 -46.04 24.56 -20.77
N LYS A 134 -46.33 23.59 -21.65
CA LYS A 134 -47.49 23.62 -22.55
C LYS A 134 -48.84 23.42 -21.83
N LYS A 135 -48.86 22.79 -20.64
CA LYS A 135 -50.09 22.56 -19.86
C LYS A 135 -50.47 23.76 -18.96
N GLY A 136 -49.54 24.66 -18.65
CA GLY A 136 -49.79 25.81 -17.76
C GLY A 136 -50.44 27.02 -18.41
N GLN A 137 -50.39 27.16 -19.74
CA GLN A 137 -50.97 28.33 -20.44
C GLN A 137 -52.48 28.25 -20.68
N GLN A 138 -53.14 27.14 -20.33
CA GLN A 138 -54.60 26.95 -20.56
C GLN A 138 -55.46 27.08 -19.30
N GLN A 139 -54.90 27.40 -18.13
CA GLN A 139 -55.63 27.58 -16.87
C GLN A 139 -55.46 28.98 -16.24
N GLY A 140 -55.50 30.02 -17.08
CA GLY A 140 -55.33 31.42 -16.63
C GLY A 140 -56.12 32.46 -17.42
N GLN A 141 -57.25 32.09 -18.03
CA GLN A 141 -58.22 33.05 -18.57
C GLN A 141 -59.52 32.93 -17.78
N GLY A 142 -59.75 33.90 -16.89
CA GLY A 142 -60.97 34.00 -16.10
C GLY A 142 -60.86 35.13 -15.10
N THR A 143 -61.05 36.36 -15.58
CA THR A 143 -61.90 37.45 -15.03
C THR A 143 -61.33 38.81 -15.43
N THR A 144 -61.88 39.36 -16.50
CA THR A 144 -62.04 40.81 -16.66
C THR A 144 -62.95 41.31 -15.54
N ASN A 145 -62.51 42.28 -14.73
CA ASN A 145 -63.46 43.21 -14.12
C ASN A 145 -62.81 44.59 -13.94
N SER A 146 -63.35 45.53 -14.70
CA SER A 146 -63.35 46.97 -14.48
C SER A 146 -64.01 47.32 -13.13
N GLY A 147 -63.39 48.17 -12.32
CA GLY A 147 -64.00 48.69 -11.09
C GLY A 147 -63.14 49.75 -10.39
N GLN A 148 -63.71 50.95 -10.28
CA GLN A 148 -63.17 52.15 -9.63
C GLN A 148 -62.94 52.01 -8.13
N GLY A 149 -62.00 52.82 -7.60
CA GLY A 149 -62.23 53.68 -6.43
C GLY A 149 -61.95 53.12 -5.04
N GLY A 150 -61.22 53.89 -4.23
CA GLY A 150 -61.25 53.75 -2.76
C GLY A 150 -59.94 54.08 -2.06
N GLN A 151 -59.86 55.30 -1.53
CA GLN A 151 -58.87 55.77 -0.56
C GLN A 151 -58.90 54.97 0.75
N GLN A 152 -57.75 54.76 1.36
CA GLN A 152 -57.45 55.13 2.75
C GLN A 152 -55.93 55.13 2.97
#